data_AF-A0AAW4DMT5-F1
#
_entry.id   AF-A0AAW4DMT5-F1
#
_cell.length_a   1.000
_cell.length_b   1.000
_cell.length_c   1.000
_cell.angle_alpha   90.00
_cell.angle_beta   90.00
_cell.angle_gamma   90.00
#
_symmetry.space_group_name_H-M   'P 1'
#
loop_
_entity.id
_entity.type
_entity.pdbx_description
1 polymer ?
#
loop_
_entity_poly.entity_id
_entity_poly.type
_entity_poly.pdbx_seq_one_letter_code
_entity_poly.pdbx_strand_id
1 'polypeptide(L)' 'MVNAITTYFAMNLGLVPLCNGTVIPWTMPPIISGFLATGSIAGSILQVINIILDILIYLPFIAALNKRQLIEEDKAE' A
#
# COMPACT_ATOMS: atom_id res chain seq x y z
N MET A 1 -6.80 -5.76 4.23
CA MET A 1 -6.78 -7.24 4.02
C MET A 1 -5.87 -7.63 2.85
N VAL A 2 -5.98 -6.96 1.69
CA VAL A 2 -5.17 -7.32 0.51
C VAL A 2 -3.66 -7.23 0.78
N ASN A 3 -3.18 -6.11 1.35
CA ASN A 3 -1.76 -5.96 1.69
C ASN A 3 -1.23 -7.05 2.63
N ALA A 4 -2.06 -7.52 3.58
CA ALA A 4 -1.67 -8.60 4.50
C ALA A 4 -1.52 -9.94 3.76
N ILE A 5 -2.44 -10.24 2.84
CA ILE A 5 -2.40 -11.44 2.01
C ILE A 5 -1.17 -11.40 1.09
N THR A 6 -0.98 -10.32 0.34
CA THR A 6 0.15 -10.16 -0.59
C THR A 6 1.49 -10.28 0.14
N THR A 7 1.61 -9.64 1.31
CA THR A 7 2.83 -9.68 2.13
C THR A 7 3.09 -11.07 2.70
N TYR A 8 2.06 -11.74 3.21
CA TYR A 8 2.18 -13.10 3.73
C TYR A 8 2.68 -14.07 2.66
N PHE A 9 2.07 -14.04 1.46
CA PHE A 9 2.51 -14.90 0.37
C PHE A 9 3.92 -14.54 -0.11
N ALA A 10 4.25 -13.25 -0.25
CA ALA A 10 5.59 -12.84 -0.66
C ALA A 10 6.69 -13.33 0.31
N MET A 11 6.42 -13.30 1.61
CA MET A 11 7.34 -13.84 2.63
C MET A 11 7.35 -15.37 2.65
N ASN A 12 6.18 -16.01 2.55
CA ASN A 12 6.06 -17.48 2.57
C ASN A 12 6.72 -18.15 1.36
N LEU A 13 6.67 -17.51 0.19
CA LEU A 13 7.37 -17.97 -1.02
C LEU A 13 8.88 -17.67 -0.99
N GLY A 14 9.39 -16.98 0.04
CA GLY A 14 10.80 -16.60 0.15
C GLY A 14 11.23 -15.47 -0.79
N LEU A 15 10.29 -14.78 -1.44
CA LEU A 15 10.57 -13.64 -2.32
C LEU A 15 11.03 -12.42 -1.52
N VAL A 16 10.58 -12.29 -0.28
CA VAL A 16 10.92 -11.20 0.63
C VAL A 16 11.37 -11.79 1.96
N PRO A 17 12.51 -11.35 2.51
CA PRO A 17 12.98 -11.81 3.82
C PRO A 17 11.96 -11.50 4.93
N LEU A 18 11.96 -12.34 5.96
CA LEU A 18 11.16 -12.11 7.16
C LEU A 18 11.64 -10.84 7.89
N CYS A 19 10.73 -10.24 8.65
CA CYS A 19 11.05 -9.05 9.43
C CYS A 19 12.16 -9.33 10.46
N ASN A 20 13.15 -8.44 10.54
CA ASN A 20 14.35 -8.58 11.37
C ASN A 20 14.16 -8.20 12.85
N GLY A 21 12.92 -7.94 13.27
CA GLY A 21 12.58 -7.58 14.66
C GLY A 21 12.83 -6.12 15.03
N THR A 22 13.19 -5.26 14.07
CA THR A 22 13.33 -3.81 14.33
C THR A 22 11.97 -3.16 14.55
N VAL A 23 11.86 -2.35 15.61
CA VAL A 23 10.64 -1.57 15.89
C VAL A 23 10.73 -0.28 15.09
N ILE A 24 10.02 -0.24 13.97
CA ILE A 24 9.99 0.93 13.08
C ILE A 24 8.72 1.73 13.40
N PRO A 25 8.82 3.05 13.64
CA PRO A 25 7.65 3.87 13.88
C PRO A 25 6.74 3.85 12.66
N TRP A 26 5.41 3.85 12.89
CA TRP A 26 4.41 3.81 11.82
C TRP A 26 4.41 5.08 10.94
N THR A 27 5.02 6.17 11.41
CA THR A 27 5.23 7.41 10.65
C THR A 27 6.43 7.34 9.72
N MET A 28 7.24 6.28 9.78
CA MET A 28 8.34 6.07 8.85
C MET A 28 7.77 5.94 7.44
N PRO A 29 8.35 6.61 6.43
CA PRO A 29 7.92 6.42 5.06
C PRO A 29 7.87 4.92 4.69
N PRO A 30 6.87 4.46 3.92
CA PRO A 30 6.95 3.20 3.20
C PRO A 30 8.18 3.25 2.28
N ILE A 31 8.60 2.25 1.52
CA ILE A 31 9.94 2.19 0.90
C ILE A 31 11.08 2.11 1.95
N ILE A 32 11.31 3.15 2.76
CA ILE A 32 12.36 3.17 3.79
C ILE A 32 12.03 2.16 4.90
N SER A 33 10.77 2.16 5.38
CA SER A 33 10.34 1.21 6.40
C SER A 33 10.44 -0.25 5.92
N GLY A 34 10.13 -0.54 4.65
CA GLY A 34 10.24 -1.88 4.09
C GLY A 34 11.69 -2.38 4.03
N PHE A 35 12.64 -1.49 3.71
CA PHE A 35 14.06 -1.80 3.76
C PHE A 35 14.52 -2.09 5.19
N LEU A 36 14.19 -1.20 6.13
CA LEU A 36 14.59 -1.33 7.52
C LEU A 36 13.96 -2.57 8.18
N ALA A 37 12.71 -2.89 7.84
CA ALA A 37 11.96 -3.99 8.44
C ALA A 37 12.53 -5.35 8.05
N THR A 38 13.00 -5.49 6.80
CA THR A 38 13.48 -6.78 6.26
C THR A 38 15.00 -6.85 6.14
N GLY A 39 15.69 -5.71 6.27
CA GLY A 39 17.12 -5.58 5.97
C GLY A 39 17.46 -5.75 4.48
N SER A 40 16.47 -5.75 3.59
CA SER A 40 16.64 -6.07 2.17
C SER A 40 15.80 -5.16 1.28
N ILE A 41 16.30 -4.90 0.07
CA ILE A 41 15.59 -4.09 -0.93
C ILE A 41 14.29 -4.76 -1.42
N ALA A 42 14.19 -6.09 -1.26
CA ALA A 42 12.97 -6.83 -1.58
C ALA A 42 11.78 -6.37 -0.73
N GLY A 43 12.00 -5.97 0.54
CA GLY A 43 10.94 -5.41 1.38
C GLY A 43 10.45 -4.05 0.89
N SER A 44 11.35 -3.20 0.39
CA SER A 44 10.98 -1.92 -0.24
C SER A 44 10.17 -2.13 -1.51
N ILE A 45 10.56 -3.08 -2.37
CA ILE A 45 9.86 -3.41 -3.61
C ILE A 45 8.44 -3.89 -3.31
N LEU A 46 8.28 -4.80 -2.34
CA LEU A 46 6.97 -5.26 -1.89
C LEU A 46 6.08 -4.10 -1.42
N GLN A 47 6.66 -3.12 -0.74
CA GLN A 47 5.93 -1.95 -0.27
C GLN A 47 5.46 -1.06 -1.42
N VAL A 48 6.28 -0.87 -2.45
CA VAL A 48 5.89 -0.17 -3.69
C VAL A 48 4.73 -0.91 -4.38
N ILE A 49 4.81 -2.25 -4.47
CA ILE A 49 3.73 -3.06 -5.07
C ILE A 49 2.42 -2.89 -4.29
N ASN A 50 2.46 -2.94 -2.96
CA ASN A 50 1.28 -2.72 -2.13
C ASN A 50 0.69 -1.30 -2.33
N ILE A 51 1.53 -0.26 -2.43
CA ILE A 51 1.05 1.11 -2.71
C ILE A 51 0.35 1.19 -4.08
N ILE A 52 0.94 0.60 -5.12
CA ILE A 52 0.34 0.59 -6.45
C ILE A 52 -1.02 -0.14 -6.41
N LEU A 53 -1.06 -1.27 -5.72
CA LEU A 53 -2.28 -2.06 -5.57
C LEU A 53 -3.37 -1.28 -4.80
N ASP A 54 -3.00 -0.56 -3.75
CA ASP A 54 -3.91 0.34 -3.04
C ASP A 54 -4.42 1.45 -3.96
N ILE A 55 -3.55 2.11 -4.74
CA ILE A 55 -3.97 3.13 -5.70
C ILE A 55 -5.00 2.57 -6.69
N LEU A 56 -4.74 1.39 -7.26
CA LEU A 56 -5.65 0.76 -8.21
C LEU A 56 -6.99 0.38 -7.58
N ILE A 57 -6.99 -0.08 -6.33
CA ILE A 57 -8.21 -0.39 -5.60
C ILE A 57 -8.99 0.89 -5.29
N TYR A 58 -8.32 1.98 -4.90
CA TYR A 58 -8.97 3.25 -4.52
C TYR A 58 -9.46 4.07 -5.71
N LEU A 59 -8.80 3.99 -6.86
CA LEU A 59 -9.11 4.77 -8.07
C LEU A 59 -10.60 4.72 -8.47
N PRO A 60 -11.28 3.55 -8.57
CA PRO A 60 -12.70 3.52 -8.94
C PRO A 60 -13.60 4.19 -7.90
N PHE A 61 -13.27 4.10 -6.60
CA PHE A 61 -14.04 4.75 -5.54
C PHE A 61 -13.89 6.27 -5.60
N ILE A 62 -12.67 6.75 -5.82
CA ILE A 62 -12.40 8.19 -5.99
C ILE A 62 -13.11 8.71 -7.24
N ALA A 63 -13.05 7.99 -8.36
CA ALA A 63 -13.74 8.38 -9.58
C ALA A 63 -15.28 8.44 -9.38
N ALA A 64 -15.85 7.48 -8.65
CA ALA A 64 -17.29 7.48 -8.33
C ALA A 64 -17.68 8.62 -7.38
N LEU A 65 -16.84 8.92 -6.39
CA LEU A 65 -17.02 10.05 -5.48
C LEU A 65 -17.00 11.38 -6.23
N ASN A 66 -15.95 11.61 -7.04
CA ASN A 66 -15.80 12.82 -7.83
C ASN A 66 -17.01 13.03 -8.76
N LYS A 67 -17.49 11.95 -9.41
CA LYS A 67 -18.68 12.03 -10.26
C LYS A 67 -19.94 12.45 -9.48
N ARG A 68 -20.11 11.97 -8.25
CA ARG A 68 -21.25 12.36 -7.40
C ARG A 68 -21.18 13.81 -6.98
N GLN A 69 -19.99 14.28 -6.58
CA GLN A 69 -19.80 15.67 -6.17
C GLN A 69 -20.10 16.64 -7.31
N LEU A 70 -19.64 16.35 -8.53
CA LEU A 70 -19.93 17.17 -9.71
C LEU A 70 -21.45 17.27 -10.01
N ILE A 71 -22.20 16.18 -9.80
CA ILE A 71 -23.66 16.18 -10.00
C ILE A 71 -24.37 16.98 -8.89
N GLU A 72 -23.83 16.99 -7.67
CA GLU A 72 -24.38 17.81 -6.58
C GLU A 72 -24.09 19.29 -6.77
N GLU A 73 -22.89 19.64 -7.25
CA GLU A 73 -22.53 21.01 -7.62
C GLU A 73 -23.44 21.56 -8.72
N ASP A 74 -23.67 20.79 -9.79
CA ASP A 74 -24.56 21.17 -10.91
C ASP A 74 -26.05 21.29 -10.52
N LYS A 75 -26.48 20.65 -9.42
CA LYS A 75 -27.84 20.76 -8.89
C LYS A 75 -28.03 21.91 -7.91
N ALA A 76 -26.93 22.44 -7.36
CA ALA A 76 -26.94 23.54 -6.41
C ALA A 76 -26.91 24.91 -7.09
N GLU A 77 -26.54 24.94 -8.39
CA GLU A 77 -26.69 26.08 -9.31
C GLU A 77 -28.10 26.10 -9.94
#